data_AF-A0A7C6CC81-F1
#
_entry.id   AF-A0A7C6CC81-F1
#
_cell.length_a   1.000
_cell.length_b   1.000
_cell.length_c   1.000
_cell.angle_alpha   90.00
_cell.angle_beta   90.00
_cell.angle_gamma   90.00
#
_symmetry.space_group_name_H-M   'P 1'
#
loop_
_entity.id
_entity.type
_entity.pdbx_description
1 polymer ?
#
loop_
_entity_poly.entity_id
_entity_poly.type
_entity_poly.pdbx_seq_one_letter_code
_entity_poly.pdbx_strand_id
1 'polypeptide(L)'
;MKLSLKNIVFTATLLAIAIVVDLLISVIPGLNLELPFGGKIFNLGLLPLLLIGFFLGLKYGLAASLIFAFYKFSVDYIIFLSTLKAILESYTGTPWTTWHVIGLILLDYLIPFTAFGLSGFFHKNHLKTTKNISIALLLVAIVWLLSGTYSGVLLWGNSIKMAASGGDVNIATKLFSFVNSNLFLYSLFYNSIYVVSSMTLIFFILFVSKKRLVYIYENSFL
;
A
#
# COMPACT_ATOMS: atom_id res chain seq x y z
N MET A 1 7.96 -15.29 -25.44
CA MET A 1 7.91 -13.82 -25.27
C MET A 1 9.24 -13.34 -24.73
N LYS A 2 10.05 -12.60 -25.52
CA LYS A 2 11.39 -12.16 -25.08
C LYS A 2 11.25 -11.01 -24.08
N LEU A 3 11.89 -11.13 -22.91
CA LEU A 3 12.06 -10.03 -21.99
C LEU A 3 12.96 -8.98 -22.64
N SER A 4 12.50 -7.73 -22.70
CA SER A 4 13.31 -6.62 -23.19
C SER A 4 14.24 -6.17 -22.05
N LEU A 5 15.56 -6.21 -22.27
CA LEU A 5 16.55 -5.72 -21.30
C LEU A 5 16.24 -4.29 -20.86
N LYS A 6 15.85 -3.43 -21.82
CA LYS A 6 15.40 -2.06 -21.57
C LYS A 6 14.25 -2.02 -20.56
N ASN A 7 13.21 -2.83 -20.75
CA ASN A 7 12.05 -2.83 -19.85
C ASN A 7 12.41 -3.35 -18.45
N ILE A 8 13.31 -4.33 -18.35
CA ILE A 8 13.82 -4.81 -17.06
C ILE A 8 14.58 -3.70 -16.33
N VAL A 9 15.49 -3.00 -17.03
CA VAL A 9 16.25 -1.88 -16.44
C VAL A 9 15.32 -0.78 -15.96
N PHE A 10 14.35 -0.34 -16.78
CA PHE A 10 13.37 0.68 -16.35
C PHE A 10 12.52 0.23 -15.16
N THR A 11 12.10 -1.05 -15.13
CA THR A 11 11.36 -1.63 -14.00
C THR A 11 12.21 -1.59 -12.73
N ALA A 12 13.46 -2.04 -12.81
CA ALA A 12 14.38 -2.08 -11.68
C ALA A 12 14.69 -0.67 -11.15
N THR A 13 14.91 0.31 -12.03
CA THR A 13 15.16 1.71 -11.64
C THR A 13 13.97 2.32 -10.92
N LEU A 14 12.75 2.18 -11.46
CA LEU A 14 11.55 2.72 -10.82
C LEU A 14 11.23 1.99 -9.50
N LEU A 15 11.47 0.68 -9.43
CA LEU A 15 11.33 -0.08 -8.18
C LEU A 15 12.34 0.37 -7.12
N ALA A 16 13.59 0.60 -7.50
CA ALA A 16 14.61 1.14 -6.60
C ALA A 16 14.22 2.54 -6.09
N ILE A 17 13.68 3.39 -6.96
CA ILE A 17 13.13 4.70 -6.57
C ILE A 17 11.97 4.54 -5.59
N ALA A 18 11.04 3.60 -5.82
CA ALA A 18 9.94 3.33 -4.88
C ALA A 18 10.47 2.98 -3.48
N ILE A 19 11.46 2.08 -3.42
CA ILE A 19 12.10 1.65 -2.17
C ILE A 19 12.79 2.82 -1.47
N VAL A 20 13.60 3.60 -2.19
CA VAL A 20 14.33 4.73 -1.60
C VAL A 20 13.37 5.81 -1.10
N VAL A 21 12.35 6.17 -1.89
CA VAL A 21 11.35 7.18 -1.50
C VAL A 21 10.58 6.70 -0.27
N ASP A 22 10.20 5.43 -0.22
CA ASP A 22 9.52 4.83 0.93
C ASP A 22 10.38 4.87 2.20
N LEU A 23 11.68 4.54 2.11
CA LEU A 23 12.61 4.67 3.24
C LEU A 23 12.73 6.11 3.72
N LEU A 24 12.92 7.06 2.79
CA LEU A 24 13.05 8.48 3.11
C LEU A 24 11.79 9.02 3.81
N ILE A 25 10.60 8.72 3.30
CA ILE A 25 9.33 9.12 3.93
C ILE A 25 9.22 8.55 5.34
N SER A 26 9.73 7.34 5.56
CA SER A 26 9.64 6.67 6.87
C SER A 26 10.54 7.30 7.95
N VAL A 27 11.61 8.00 7.57
CA VAL A 27 12.58 8.57 8.52
C VAL A 27 12.50 10.09 8.66
N ILE A 28 11.90 10.78 7.69
CA ILE A 28 11.79 12.25 7.71
C ILE A 28 10.61 12.67 8.60
N PRO A 29 10.86 13.42 9.70
CA PRO A 29 9.78 13.92 10.56
C PRO A 29 8.77 14.75 9.79
N GLY A 30 7.48 14.47 10.00
CA GLY A 30 6.37 15.16 9.35
C GLY A 30 5.97 14.57 8.00
N LEU A 31 6.81 13.75 7.36
CA LEU A 31 6.42 12.90 6.22
C LEU A 31 6.04 11.48 6.68
N ASN A 32 6.55 11.02 7.81
CA ASN A 32 6.28 9.72 8.42
C ASN A 32 4.93 9.66 9.17
N LEU A 33 3.90 10.34 8.66
CA LEU A 33 2.58 10.38 9.30
C LEU A 33 1.89 9.02 9.20
N GLU A 34 1.51 8.46 10.36
CA GLU A 34 0.91 7.13 10.47
C GLU A 34 -0.21 7.14 11.52
N LEU A 35 -1.24 6.32 11.30
CA LEU A 35 -2.32 6.13 12.26
C LEU A 35 -1.87 5.22 13.43
N PRO A 36 -2.56 5.27 14.59
CA PRO A 36 -2.10 4.60 15.82
C PRO A 36 -1.84 3.09 15.73
N PHE A 37 -2.58 2.38 14.87
CA PHE A 37 -2.43 0.93 14.62
C PHE A 37 -1.84 0.65 13.23
N GLY A 38 -1.00 1.55 12.75
CA GLY A 38 -0.39 1.48 11.43
C GLY A 38 -1.25 2.08 10.33
N GLY A 39 -0.63 2.30 9.18
CA GLY A 39 -1.25 2.92 8.01
C GLY A 39 -0.68 4.31 7.75
N LYS A 40 0.32 4.37 6.87
CA LYS A 40 0.98 5.61 6.47
C LYS A 40 0.06 6.48 5.61
N ILE A 41 -0.20 7.68 6.09
CA ILE A 41 -0.98 8.71 5.40
C ILE A 41 -0.07 9.36 4.35
N PHE A 42 -0.61 9.73 3.20
CA PHE A 42 0.16 10.41 2.14
C PHE A 42 1.37 9.62 1.63
N ASN A 43 1.26 8.29 1.51
CA ASN A 43 2.38 7.43 1.14
C ASN A 43 2.77 7.58 -0.35
N LEU A 44 3.69 8.52 -0.62
CA LEU A 44 4.21 8.82 -1.95
C LEU A 44 5.14 7.74 -2.51
N GLY A 45 5.70 6.87 -1.67
CA GLY A 45 6.60 5.78 -2.10
C GLY A 45 5.95 4.78 -3.07
N LEU A 46 4.61 4.79 -3.17
CA LEU A 46 3.84 3.90 -4.02
C LEU A 46 3.65 4.41 -5.46
N LEU A 47 3.92 5.70 -5.70
CA LEU A 47 3.77 6.32 -7.03
C LEU A 47 4.61 5.62 -8.12
N PRO A 48 5.91 5.31 -7.90
CA PRO A 48 6.70 4.70 -8.97
C PRO A 48 6.19 3.31 -9.37
N LEU A 49 5.54 2.56 -8.47
CA LEU A 49 4.92 1.26 -8.79
C LEU A 49 3.79 1.40 -9.82
N LEU A 50 2.97 2.46 -9.69
CA LEU A 50 1.94 2.78 -10.69
C LEU A 50 2.56 3.15 -12.03
N LEU A 51 3.64 3.93 -12.01
CA LEU A 51 4.34 4.34 -13.24
C LEU A 51 4.89 3.13 -14.00
N ILE A 52 5.42 2.11 -13.30
CA ILE A 52 5.84 0.84 -13.91
C ILE A 52 4.66 0.20 -14.66
N GLY A 53 3.50 0.10 -14.02
CA GLY A 53 2.31 -0.45 -14.68
C GLY A 53 1.88 0.39 -15.89
N PHE A 54 1.72 1.70 -15.73
CA PHE A 54 1.30 2.59 -16.82
C PHE A 54 2.27 2.63 -18.01
N PHE A 55 3.58 2.49 -17.80
CA PHE A 55 4.57 2.54 -18.88
C PHE A 55 4.87 1.18 -19.47
N LEU A 56 4.98 0.13 -18.65
CA LEU A 56 5.51 -1.16 -19.08
C LEU A 56 4.45 -2.25 -19.15
N GLY A 57 3.24 -2.01 -18.64
CA GLY A 57 2.14 -2.97 -18.69
C GLY A 57 2.02 -3.85 -17.47
N LEU A 58 0.91 -4.60 -17.43
CA LEU A 58 0.48 -5.39 -16.29
C LEU A 58 1.54 -6.38 -15.79
N LYS A 59 2.26 -7.04 -16.70
CA LYS A 59 3.30 -8.02 -16.34
C LYS A 59 4.41 -7.38 -15.48
N TYR A 60 4.97 -6.26 -15.93
CA TYR A 60 6.07 -5.60 -15.22
C TYR A 60 5.55 -4.89 -13.96
N GLY A 61 4.35 -4.29 -14.04
CA GLY A 61 3.68 -3.67 -12.89
C GLY A 61 3.45 -4.65 -11.74
N LEU A 62 2.84 -5.81 -12.01
CA LEU A 62 2.58 -6.83 -10.99
C LEU A 62 3.89 -7.41 -10.44
N ALA A 63 4.86 -7.73 -11.31
CA ALA A 63 6.13 -8.30 -10.87
C ALA A 63 6.91 -7.35 -9.95
N ALA A 64 7.02 -6.06 -10.32
CA ALA A 64 7.71 -5.08 -9.49
C ALA A 64 6.98 -4.80 -8.18
N SER A 65 5.66 -4.69 -8.22
CA SER A 65 4.85 -4.42 -7.03
C SER A 65 4.85 -5.60 -6.06
N LEU A 66 4.95 -6.84 -6.57
CA LEU A 66 5.15 -8.03 -5.75
C LEU A 66 6.53 -8.03 -5.07
N ILE A 67 7.60 -7.66 -5.77
CA ILE A 67 8.93 -7.52 -5.17
C ILE A 67 8.92 -6.43 -4.08
N PHE A 68 8.25 -5.30 -4.36
CA PHE A 68 8.06 -4.25 -3.36
C PHE A 68 7.30 -4.76 -2.11
N ALA A 69 6.29 -5.62 -2.29
CA ALA A 69 5.56 -6.22 -1.18
C ALA A 69 6.46 -7.06 -0.26
N PHE A 70 7.36 -7.86 -0.85
CA PHE A 70 8.35 -8.63 -0.08
C PHE A 70 9.37 -7.74 0.61
N TYR A 71 9.84 -6.68 -0.07
CA TYR A 71 10.69 -5.66 0.55
C TYR A 71 10.00 -5.05 1.78
N LYS A 72 8.73 -4.67 1.65
CA LYS A 72 7.95 -4.07 2.75
C LYS A 72 7.79 -5.00 3.94
N PHE A 73 7.37 -6.23 3.69
CA PHE A 73 7.29 -7.24 4.74
C PHE A 73 8.65 -7.46 5.41
N SER A 74 9.73 -7.44 4.62
CA SER A 74 11.07 -7.65 5.15
C SER A 74 11.50 -6.50 6.06
N VAL A 75 11.31 -5.24 5.64
CA VAL A 75 11.65 -4.07 6.47
C VAL A 75 10.87 -4.08 7.78
N ASP A 76 9.58 -4.43 7.74
CA ASP A 76 8.73 -4.38 8.93
C ASP A 76 9.02 -5.55 9.89
N TYR A 77 9.36 -6.75 9.38
CA TYR A 77 9.38 -7.97 10.20
C TYR A 77 10.60 -8.89 10.09
N ILE A 78 11.47 -8.77 9.07
CA ILE A 78 12.57 -9.76 8.90
C ILE A 78 13.55 -9.74 10.07
N ILE A 79 13.76 -8.56 10.67
CA ILE A 79 14.62 -8.38 11.84
C ILE A 79 14.02 -9.05 13.09
N PHE A 80 12.70 -9.25 13.08
CA PHE A 80 11.94 -9.77 14.20
C PHE A 80 11.47 -11.21 13.98
N LEU A 81 11.94 -11.94 12.97
CA LEU A 81 11.33 -13.22 12.58
C LEU A 81 11.28 -14.26 13.73
N SER A 82 12.30 -14.28 14.59
CA SER A 82 12.36 -15.16 15.77
C SER A 82 11.41 -14.74 16.91
N THR A 83 11.05 -13.45 16.98
CA THR A 83 10.17 -12.86 18.00
C THR A 83 8.82 -12.40 17.45
N LEU A 84 8.58 -12.59 16.14
CA LEU A 84 7.46 -12.01 15.40
C LEU A 84 6.13 -12.39 16.04
N LYS A 85 5.98 -13.68 16.34
CA LYS A 85 4.79 -14.20 17.01
C LYS A 85 4.55 -13.50 18.35
N ALA A 86 5.56 -13.41 19.21
CA ALA A 86 5.43 -12.79 20.52
C ALA A 86 5.08 -11.29 20.43
N ILE A 87 5.65 -10.58 19.46
CA ILE A 87 5.34 -9.17 19.20
C ILE A 87 3.88 -9.01 18.77
N LEU A 88 3.42 -9.81 17.81
CA LEU A 88 2.04 -9.74 17.31
C LEU A 88 1.03 -10.12 18.39
N GLU A 89 1.33 -11.15 19.20
CA GLU A 89 0.52 -11.52 20.37
C GLU A 89 0.49 -10.42 21.43
N SER A 90 1.55 -9.61 21.59
CA SER A 90 1.54 -8.46 22.50
C SER A 90 0.61 -7.35 22.02
N TYR A 91 0.42 -7.19 20.70
CA TYR A 91 -0.47 -6.19 20.12
C TYR A 91 -1.93 -6.63 20.12
N THR A 92 -2.19 -7.92 20.02
CA THR A 92 -3.55 -8.46 19.97
C THR A 92 -4.00 -9.09 21.28
N GLY A 93 -3.14 -9.38 22.24
CA GLY A 93 -3.50 -10.08 23.48
C GLY A 93 -4.10 -11.49 23.27
N THR A 94 -3.89 -12.09 22.10
CA THR A 94 -4.44 -13.41 21.73
C THR A 94 -3.35 -14.26 21.10
N PRO A 95 -3.33 -15.58 21.28
CA PRO A 95 -2.34 -16.44 20.62
C PRO A 95 -2.42 -16.39 19.09
N TRP A 96 -1.28 -16.26 18.41
CA TRP A 96 -1.19 -16.29 16.95
C TRP A 96 -0.81 -17.68 16.46
N THR A 97 -1.58 -18.17 15.49
CA THR A 97 -1.28 -19.42 14.76
C THR A 97 -0.57 -19.13 13.44
N THR A 98 -0.03 -20.16 12.79
CA THR A 98 0.56 -20.05 11.45
C THR A 98 -0.40 -19.40 10.44
N TRP A 99 -1.71 -19.65 10.56
CA TRP A 99 -2.73 -19.04 9.70
C TRP A 99 -2.84 -17.52 9.87
N HIS A 100 -2.63 -17.00 11.08
CA HIS A 100 -2.60 -15.55 11.30
C HIS A 100 -1.39 -14.91 10.63
N VAL A 101 -0.22 -15.57 10.69
CA VAL A 101 1.00 -15.09 10.02
C VAL A 101 0.86 -15.14 8.49
N ILE A 102 0.27 -16.21 7.95
CA ILE A 102 -0.04 -16.29 6.51
C ILE A 102 -1.04 -15.19 6.12
N GLY A 103 -2.09 -15.00 6.94
CA GLY A 103 -3.07 -13.95 6.76
C GLY A 103 -2.45 -12.56 6.75
N LEU A 104 -1.53 -12.28 7.69
CA LEU A 104 -0.77 -11.03 7.78
C LEU A 104 0.02 -10.79 6.49
N ILE A 105 0.84 -11.75 6.06
CA ILE A 105 1.65 -11.64 4.86
C ILE A 105 0.76 -11.38 3.63
N LEU A 106 -0.35 -12.10 3.50
CA LEU A 106 -1.24 -11.95 2.35
C LEU A 106 -2.02 -10.63 2.37
N LEU A 107 -2.69 -10.34 3.48
CA LEU A 107 -3.69 -9.27 3.56
C LEU A 107 -3.07 -7.89 3.85
N ASP A 108 -1.96 -7.81 4.59
CA ASP A 108 -1.30 -6.53 4.89
C ASP A 108 -0.19 -6.19 3.89
N TYR A 109 0.39 -7.19 3.22
CA TYR A 109 1.55 -6.99 2.35
C TYR A 109 1.29 -7.40 0.90
N LEU A 110 1.17 -8.69 0.62
CA LEU A 110 1.21 -9.19 -0.75
C LEU A 110 0.07 -8.64 -1.60
N ILE A 111 -1.18 -8.80 -1.17
CA ILE A 111 -2.35 -8.33 -1.93
C ILE A 111 -2.35 -6.81 -2.11
N PRO A 112 -2.28 -5.97 -1.05
CA PRO A 112 -2.43 -4.52 -1.20
C PRO A 112 -1.28 -3.89 -1.98
N PHE A 113 -0.02 -4.30 -1.77
CA PHE A 113 1.10 -3.74 -2.52
C PHE A 113 1.15 -4.26 -3.96
N THR A 114 0.88 -5.55 -4.21
CA THR A 114 0.88 -6.08 -5.59
C THR A 114 -0.21 -5.44 -6.45
N ALA A 115 -1.33 -5.02 -5.84
CA ALA A 115 -2.42 -4.35 -6.52
C ALA A 115 -1.99 -3.10 -7.31
N PHE A 116 -0.93 -2.40 -6.90
CA PHE A 116 -0.40 -1.23 -7.63
C PHE A 116 -0.02 -1.55 -9.09
N GLY A 117 0.34 -2.81 -9.36
CA GLY A 117 0.60 -3.29 -10.71
C GLY A 117 -0.62 -3.29 -11.64
N LEU A 118 -1.84 -3.24 -11.10
CA LEU A 118 -3.11 -3.22 -11.87
C LEU A 118 -3.26 -1.95 -12.71
N SER A 119 -2.52 -0.88 -12.41
CA SER A 119 -2.37 0.28 -13.31
C SER A 119 -1.95 -0.11 -14.73
N GLY A 120 -1.26 -1.24 -14.89
CA GLY A 120 -0.85 -1.78 -16.19
C GLY A 120 -1.96 -2.25 -17.11
N PHE A 121 -3.21 -2.38 -16.63
CA PHE A 121 -4.37 -2.53 -17.54
C PHE A 121 -4.51 -1.32 -18.47
N PHE A 122 -4.08 -0.15 -18.04
CA PHE A 122 -4.19 1.10 -18.78
C PHE A 122 -2.92 1.47 -19.53
N HIS A 123 -1.95 0.56 -19.63
CA HIS A 123 -0.64 0.89 -20.20
C HIS A 123 -0.73 1.42 -21.64
N LYS A 124 -1.65 0.90 -22.47
CA LYS A 124 -1.83 1.37 -23.86
C LYS A 124 -2.18 2.86 -23.97
N ASN A 125 -2.65 3.46 -22.89
CA ASN A 125 -2.96 4.89 -22.84
C ASN A 125 -1.76 5.75 -22.41
N HIS A 126 -0.72 5.18 -21.80
CA HIS A 126 0.50 5.88 -21.40
C HIS A 126 0.24 7.16 -20.59
N LEU A 127 -0.67 7.12 -19.61
CA LEU A 127 -1.07 8.27 -18.77
C LEU A 127 -1.76 9.43 -19.52
N LYS A 128 -2.11 9.31 -20.80
CA LYS A 128 -2.64 10.44 -21.59
C LYS A 128 -4.00 10.94 -21.08
N THR A 129 -4.86 10.05 -20.56
CA THR A 129 -6.20 10.42 -20.08
C THR A 129 -6.29 10.41 -18.56
N THR A 130 -6.79 11.51 -18.00
CA THR A 130 -7.05 11.61 -16.54
C THR A 130 -8.08 10.59 -16.09
N LYS A 131 -9.07 10.26 -16.95
CA LYS A 131 -10.05 9.21 -16.69
C LYS A 131 -9.39 7.86 -16.41
N ASN A 132 -8.43 7.43 -17.22
CA ASN A 132 -7.76 6.15 -17.01
C ASN A 132 -6.88 6.15 -15.76
N ILE A 133 -6.26 7.29 -15.43
CA ILE A 133 -5.55 7.46 -14.17
C ILE A 133 -6.51 7.27 -12.99
N SER A 134 -7.66 7.96 -12.99
CA SER A 134 -8.67 7.84 -11.93
C SER A 134 -9.20 6.41 -11.78
N ILE A 135 -9.50 5.72 -12.89
CA ILE A 135 -10.00 4.34 -12.84
C ILE A 135 -8.92 3.39 -12.31
N ALA A 136 -7.66 3.55 -12.73
CA ALA A 136 -6.56 2.75 -12.22
C ALA A 136 -6.39 2.93 -10.71
N LEU A 137 -6.36 4.18 -10.22
CA LEU A 137 -6.25 4.45 -8.78
C LEU A 137 -7.45 3.90 -8.01
N LEU A 138 -8.67 4.02 -8.53
CA LEU A 138 -9.86 3.45 -7.91
C LEU A 138 -9.78 1.92 -7.82
N LEU A 139 -9.33 1.25 -8.88
CA LEU A 139 -9.15 -0.20 -8.89
C LEU A 139 -8.14 -0.65 -7.82
N VAL A 140 -6.99 0.03 -7.74
CA VAL A 140 -5.98 -0.25 -6.70
C VAL A 140 -6.54 0.02 -5.31
N ALA A 141 -7.22 1.15 -5.12
CA ALA A 141 -7.81 1.54 -3.84
C ALA A 141 -8.85 0.52 -3.34
N ILE A 142 -9.70 0.00 -4.22
CA ILE A 142 -10.70 -1.02 -3.86
C ILE A 142 -10.01 -2.29 -3.37
N VAL A 143 -9.00 -2.80 -4.09
CA VAL A 143 -8.28 -4.01 -3.68
C VAL A 143 -7.55 -3.78 -2.36
N TRP A 144 -6.88 -2.64 -2.21
CA TRP A 144 -6.20 -2.27 -0.97
C TRP A 144 -7.16 -2.17 0.21
N LEU A 145 -8.31 -1.50 0.03
CA LEU A 145 -9.33 -1.36 1.08
C LEU A 145 -9.95 -2.69 1.46
N LEU A 146 -10.30 -3.54 0.50
CA LEU A 146 -10.85 -4.86 0.81
C LEU A 146 -9.84 -5.67 1.62
N SER A 147 -8.59 -5.75 1.15
CA SER A 147 -7.54 -6.50 1.83
C SER A 147 -7.31 -6.02 3.26
N GLY A 148 -7.12 -4.71 3.45
CA GLY A 148 -6.88 -4.12 4.76
C GLY A 148 -8.12 -4.18 5.68
N THR A 149 -9.33 -4.08 5.11
CA THR A 149 -10.57 -4.24 5.89
C THR A 149 -10.68 -5.65 6.46
N TYR A 150 -10.49 -6.67 5.61
CA TYR A 150 -10.51 -8.07 6.06
C TYR A 150 -9.37 -8.36 7.04
N SER A 151 -8.17 -7.84 6.80
CA SER A 151 -7.06 -7.95 7.75
C SER A 151 -7.43 -7.37 9.11
N GLY A 152 -7.95 -6.15 9.15
CA GLY A 152 -8.32 -5.49 10.40
C GLY A 152 -9.40 -6.23 11.19
N VAL A 153 -10.31 -6.92 10.49
CA VAL A 153 -11.34 -7.75 11.13
C VAL A 153 -10.76 -9.08 11.64
N LEU A 154 -9.96 -9.77 10.82
CA LEU A 154 -9.50 -11.13 11.09
C LEU A 154 -8.28 -11.20 12.00
N LEU A 155 -7.38 -10.21 11.92
CA LEU A 155 -6.06 -10.25 12.57
C LEU A 155 -5.96 -9.20 13.69
N TRP A 156 -6.46 -7.99 13.45
CA TRP A 156 -6.22 -6.83 14.33
C TRP A 156 -7.42 -6.44 15.21
N GLY A 157 -8.51 -7.20 15.13
CA GLY A 157 -9.75 -6.85 15.80
C GLY A 157 -9.67 -6.83 17.33
N ASN A 158 -8.77 -7.62 17.93
CA ASN A 158 -8.58 -7.59 19.37
C ASN A 158 -7.71 -6.39 19.82
N SER A 159 -6.78 -5.92 18.97
CA SER A 159 -5.96 -4.74 19.25
C SER A 159 -6.81 -3.49 19.52
N ILE A 160 -7.78 -3.20 18.64
CA ILE A 160 -8.67 -2.05 18.85
C ILE A 160 -9.57 -2.22 20.08
N LYS A 161 -10.06 -3.44 20.36
CA LYS A 161 -10.89 -3.71 21.53
C LYS A 161 -10.12 -3.48 22.83
N MET A 162 -8.87 -3.95 22.89
CA MET A 162 -7.99 -3.76 24.03
C MET A 162 -7.67 -2.28 24.27
N ALA A 163 -7.32 -1.55 23.22
CA ALA A 163 -7.05 -0.12 23.35
C ALA A 163 -8.29 0.66 23.82
N ALA A 164 -9.47 0.34 23.27
CA ALA A 164 -10.72 0.98 23.67
C ALA A 164 -11.09 0.67 25.13
N SER A 165 -10.91 -0.58 25.59
CA SER A 165 -11.18 -0.96 26.99
C SER A 165 -10.09 -0.46 27.95
N GLY A 166 -8.87 -0.27 27.46
CA GLY A 166 -7.73 0.26 28.20
C GLY A 166 -7.81 1.77 28.45
N GLY A 167 -8.76 2.46 27.83
CA GLY A 167 -8.98 3.90 27.99
C GLY A 167 -8.12 4.77 27.07
N ASP A 168 -7.52 4.21 26.01
CA ASP A 168 -6.74 4.98 25.05
C ASP A 168 -7.61 6.00 24.32
N VAL A 169 -7.17 7.27 24.29
CA VAL A 169 -7.88 8.35 23.59
C VAL A 169 -7.10 8.77 22.35
N ASN A 170 -7.43 8.17 21.21
CA ASN A 170 -6.83 8.51 19.91
C ASN A 170 -7.87 8.46 18.79
N ILE A 171 -7.47 8.75 17.54
CA ILE A 171 -8.39 8.76 16.40
C ILE A 171 -9.02 7.38 16.15
N ALA A 172 -8.29 6.30 16.40
CA ALA A 172 -8.75 4.93 16.17
C ALA A 172 -9.84 4.54 17.18
N THR A 173 -9.63 4.81 18.48
CA THR A 173 -10.64 4.52 19.52
C THR A 173 -11.87 5.40 19.39
N LYS A 174 -11.70 6.68 19.02
CA LYS A 174 -12.82 7.58 18.66
C LYS A 174 -13.62 7.05 17.47
N LEU A 175 -12.93 6.59 16.42
CA LEU A 175 -13.59 6.01 15.25
C LEU A 175 -14.33 4.72 15.59
N PHE A 176 -13.72 3.84 16.39
CA PHE A 176 -14.33 2.60 16.85
C PHE A 176 -15.61 2.86 17.66
N SER A 177 -15.57 3.84 18.57
CA SER A 177 -16.75 4.29 19.29
C SER A 177 -17.81 4.91 18.37
N PHE A 178 -17.41 5.73 17.40
CA PHE A 178 -18.31 6.38 16.45
C PHE A 178 -19.13 5.38 15.63
N VAL A 179 -18.54 4.24 15.26
CA VAL A 179 -19.24 3.15 14.55
C VAL A 179 -19.93 2.15 15.48
N ASN A 180 -20.19 2.53 16.74
CA ASN A 180 -20.83 1.68 17.76
C ASN A 180 -20.09 0.34 17.97
N SER A 181 -18.75 0.37 17.99
CA SER A 181 -17.89 -0.81 18.13
C SER A 181 -18.09 -1.87 17.05
N ASN A 182 -18.70 -1.53 15.91
CA ASN A 182 -18.79 -2.43 14.77
C ASN A 182 -17.40 -2.59 14.12
N LEU A 183 -16.81 -3.78 14.29
CA LEU A 183 -15.43 -4.04 13.87
C LEU A 183 -15.23 -3.92 12.35
N PHE A 184 -16.21 -4.33 11.55
CA PHE A 184 -16.11 -4.23 10.09
C PHE A 184 -16.13 -2.77 9.63
N LEU A 185 -17.09 -1.97 10.12
CA LEU A 185 -17.18 -0.55 9.80
C LEU A 185 -15.95 0.23 10.29
N TYR A 186 -15.45 -0.11 11.49
CA TYR A 186 -14.22 0.46 12.02
C TYR A 186 -13.05 0.17 11.09
N SER A 187 -12.84 -1.11 10.75
CA SER A 187 -11.75 -1.52 9.88
C SER A 187 -11.85 -0.81 8.52
N LEU A 188 -13.02 -0.78 7.91
CA LEU A 188 -13.26 -0.09 6.63
C LEU A 188 -12.91 1.40 6.70
N PHE A 189 -13.44 2.13 7.68
CA PHE A 189 -13.19 3.57 7.80
C PHE A 189 -11.75 3.89 8.21
N TYR A 190 -11.15 3.10 9.10
CA TYR A 190 -9.77 3.27 9.53
C TYR A 190 -8.83 3.12 8.32
N ASN A 191 -8.99 2.04 7.55
CA ASN A 191 -8.23 1.79 6.33
C ASN A 191 -8.45 2.88 5.28
N SER A 192 -9.68 3.38 5.16
CA SER A 192 -10.04 4.45 4.22
C SER A 192 -9.25 5.73 4.41
N ILE A 193 -8.88 6.09 5.64
CA ILE A 193 -8.14 7.33 5.91
C ILE A 193 -6.79 7.35 5.18
N TYR A 194 -5.98 6.31 5.32
CA TYR A 194 -4.65 6.28 4.70
C TYR A 194 -4.68 5.87 3.21
N VAL A 195 -5.66 5.05 2.79
CA VAL A 195 -5.80 4.71 1.37
C VAL A 195 -6.25 5.93 0.57
N VAL A 196 -7.32 6.62 1.01
CA VAL A 196 -7.84 7.78 0.29
C VAL A 196 -6.82 8.92 0.27
N SER A 197 -6.21 9.24 1.40
CA SER A 197 -5.18 10.30 1.45
C SER A 197 -4.01 10.02 0.50
N SER A 198 -3.51 8.77 0.47
CA SER A 198 -2.42 8.37 -0.42
C SER A 198 -2.85 8.43 -1.89
N MET A 199 -4.04 7.92 -2.23
CA MET A 199 -4.57 7.96 -3.60
C MET A 199 -4.83 9.39 -4.08
N THR A 200 -5.31 10.28 -3.21
CA THR A 200 -5.52 11.70 -3.52
C THR A 200 -4.19 12.41 -3.79
N LEU A 201 -3.17 12.19 -2.96
CA LEU A 201 -1.84 12.76 -3.19
C LEU A 201 -1.23 12.27 -4.51
N ILE A 202 -1.26 10.96 -4.73
CA ILE A 202 -0.75 10.32 -5.95
C ILE A 202 -1.50 10.85 -7.17
N PHE A 203 -2.83 10.95 -7.12
CA PHE A 203 -3.63 11.53 -8.19
C PHE A 203 -3.21 12.95 -8.51
N PHE A 204 -3.07 13.80 -7.48
CA PHE A 204 -2.66 15.19 -7.65
C PHE A 204 -1.29 15.29 -8.34
N ILE A 205 -0.31 14.50 -7.89
CA ILE A 205 1.03 14.49 -8.47
C ILE A 205 0.99 14.01 -9.92
N LEU A 206 0.28 12.91 -10.21
CA LEU A 206 0.11 12.42 -11.58
C LEU A 206 -0.60 13.44 -12.47
N PHE A 207 -1.61 14.13 -11.95
CA PHE A 207 -2.35 15.15 -12.69
C PHE A 207 -1.46 16.33 -13.08
N VAL A 208 -0.71 16.88 -12.14
CA VAL A 208 0.20 18.03 -12.35
C VAL A 208 1.38 17.65 -13.25
N SER A 209 1.95 16.45 -13.05
CA SER A 209 3.13 15.99 -13.80
C SER A 209 2.81 15.31 -15.14
N LYS A 210 1.52 15.07 -15.45
CA LYS A 210 1.06 14.26 -16.59
C LYS A 210 1.76 14.59 -17.90
N LYS A 211 1.79 15.87 -18.29
CA LYS A 211 2.39 16.29 -19.58
C LYS A 211 3.88 15.91 -19.66
N ARG A 212 4.62 16.08 -18.57
CA ARG A 212 6.04 15.73 -18.49
C ARG A 212 6.25 14.22 -18.50
N LEU A 213 5.42 13.47 -17.76
CA LEU A 213 5.49 12.01 -17.73
C LEU A 213 5.18 11.39 -19.10
N VAL A 214 4.19 11.93 -19.83
CA VAL A 214 3.89 11.51 -21.21
C VAL A 214 5.07 11.79 -22.13
N TYR A 215 5.66 13.00 -22.05
CA TYR A 215 6.85 13.35 -22.83
C TYR A 215 8.04 12.42 -22.55
N ILE A 216 8.32 12.13 -21.28
CA ILE A 216 9.39 11.19 -20.88
C ILE A 216 9.12 9.80 -21.48
N TYR A 217 7.88 9.32 -21.40
CA TYR A 217 7.51 8.03 -21.96
C TYR A 217 7.75 7.98 -23.47
N GLU A 218 7.25 8.97 -24.21
CA GLU A 218 7.37 9.01 -25.68
C GLU A 218 8.83 9.08 -26.14
N ASN A 219 9.71 9.81 -25.45
CA ASN A 219 11.13 9.89 -25.81
C ASN A 219 11.99 8.73 -25.28
N SER A 220 11.48 7.98 -24.31
CA SER A 220 12.21 6.86 -23.71
C SER A 220 11.81 5.51 -24.30
N PHE A 221 10.59 5.34 -24.82
CA PHE A 221 10.03 4.04 -25.21
C PHE A 221 9.59 3.92 -26.67
N LEU A 222 9.27 5.02 -27.34
CA LEU A 222 9.06 5.06 -28.79
C LEU A 222 10.38 5.41 -29.49
#